data_AF-A0A5K7ZBS3-F1
#
_entry.id   AF-A0A5K7ZBS3-F1
#
_cell.length_a   1.000
_cell.length_b   1.000
_cell.length_c   1.000
_cell.angle_alpha   90.00
_cell.angle_beta   90.00
_cell.angle_gamma   90.00
#
_symmetry.space_group_name_H-M   'P 1'
#
loop_
_entity.id
_entity.type
_entity.pdbx_description
1 polymer ?
#
loop_
_entity_poly.entity_id
_entity_poly.type
_entity_poly.pdbx_seq_one_letter_code
_entity_poly.pdbx_strand_id
1 'polypeptide(L)' 'MKFRDLFLPKIARSNPKVRKRAIMEEENKELLMKVVQNDSDRDVRQAARKRLQRLNAY' A
#
# COMPACT_ATOMS: atom_id res chain seq x y z
N MET A 1 -22.01 -10.64 -1.37
CA MET A 1 -21.28 -10.08 -2.54
C MET A 1 -20.05 -10.95 -2.83
N LYS A 2 -20.15 -11.84 -3.81
CA LYS A 2 -19.10 -12.79 -4.21
C LYS A 2 -18.35 -12.24 -5.42
N PHE A 3 -17.33 -11.40 -5.20
CA PHE A 3 -16.34 -11.05 -6.23
C PHE A 3 -15.01 -10.54 -5.66
N ARG A 4 -14.79 -10.59 -4.34
CA ARG A 4 -13.72 -9.82 -3.70
C ARG A 4 -12.40 -10.55 -3.47
N ASP A 5 -12.31 -11.85 -3.69
CA ASP A 5 -11.12 -12.60 -3.22
C ASP A 5 -10.18 -13.14 -4.30
N LEU A 6 -10.54 -13.09 -5.59
CA LEU A 6 -9.66 -13.69 -6.62
C LEU A 6 -8.44 -12.83 -6.98
N PHE A 7 -8.50 -11.50 -6.92
CA PHE A 7 -7.36 -10.63 -7.30
C PHE A 7 -7.34 -9.27 -6.58
N LEU A 8 -7.64 -9.22 -5.27
CA LEU A 8 -7.34 -7.98 -4.52
C LEU A 8 -5.81 -7.84 -4.40
N PRO A 9 -5.20 -6.73 -4.87
CA PRO A 9 -3.78 -6.50 -4.67
C PRO A 9 -3.46 -6.61 -3.17
N LYS A 10 -2.27 -7.12 -2.81
CA LYS A 10 -1.88 -7.36 -1.41
C LYS A 10 -2.05 -6.11 -0.53
N ILE A 11 -1.98 -4.93 -1.15
CA ILE A 11 -2.18 -3.61 -0.55
C ILE A 11 -3.64 -3.31 -0.11
N ALA A 12 -4.62 -4.12 -0.52
CA ALA A 12 -6.03 -3.98 -0.16
C ALA A 12 -6.50 -5.05 0.86
N ARG A 13 -5.59 -5.84 1.44
CA ARG A 13 -5.92 -6.90 2.40
C ARG A 13 -6.23 -6.31 3.78
N SER A 14 -7.12 -6.96 4.53
CA SER A 14 -7.55 -6.51 5.87
C SER A 14 -6.40 -6.39 6.88
N ASN A 15 -5.40 -7.29 6.81
CA ASN A 15 -4.27 -7.28 7.72
C ASN A 15 -3.23 -6.19 7.35
N PRO A 16 -2.98 -5.19 8.23
CA PRO A 16 -2.04 -4.11 7.96
C PRO A 16 -0.60 -4.59 7.78
N LYS A 17 -0.21 -5.73 8.37
CA LYS A 17 1.13 -6.33 8.15
C LYS A 17 1.30 -6.79 6.70
N VAL A 18 0.25 -7.33 6.08
CA VAL A 18 0.26 -7.77 4.68
C VAL A 18 0.33 -6.55 3.76
N ARG A 19 -0.44 -5.50 4.05
CA ARG A 19 -0.37 -4.23 3.30
C ARG A 19 1.01 -3.57 3.40
N LYS A 20 1.62 -3.53 4.59
CA LYS A 20 2.99 -3.03 4.79
C LYS A 20 4.01 -3.80 3.94
N ARG A 21 3.91 -5.13 3.87
CA ARG A 21 4.78 -5.94 2.99
C ARG A 21 4.56 -5.59 1.51
N ALA A 22 3.30 -5.48 1.08
CA ALA A 22 2.97 -5.08 -0.29
C ALA A 22 3.57 -3.73 -0.67
N ILE A 23 3.49 -2.73 0.22
CA ILE A 23 4.06 -1.40 0.01
C ILE A 23 5.57 -1.42 -0.21
N MET A 24 6.29 -2.33 0.45
CA MET A 24 7.75 -2.41 0.29
C MET A 24 8.15 -2.91 -1.10
N GLU A 25 7.33 -3.77 -1.70
CA GLU A 25 7.51 -4.35 -3.04
C GLU A 25 6.91 -3.46 -4.15
N GLU A 26 6.03 -2.53 -3.81
CA GLU A 26 5.31 -1.69 -4.77
C GLU A 26 6.20 -0.59 -5.38
N GLU A 27 6.03 -0.35 -6.68
CA GLU A 27 6.77 0.65 -7.47
C GLU A 27 5.84 1.69 -8.11
N ASN A 28 4.53 1.39 -8.20
CA ASN A 28 3.54 2.32 -8.68
C ASN A 28 3.34 3.47 -7.68
N LYS A 29 3.92 4.62 -8.00
CA LYS A 29 3.86 5.86 -7.21
C LYS A 29 2.41 6.34 -7.00
N GLU A 30 1.54 6.21 -8.00
CA GLU A 30 0.13 6.61 -7.86
C GLU A 30 -0.61 5.74 -6.86
N LEU A 31 -0.37 4.42 -6.89
CA LEU A 31 -0.97 3.49 -5.93
C LEU A 31 -0.47 3.78 -4.51
N LEU A 32 0.84 4.00 -4.34
CA LEU A 32 1.40 4.39 -3.06
C LEU A 32 0.81 5.72 -2.55
N MET A 33 0.57 6.70 -3.43
CA MET A 33 -0.07 7.95 -3.05
C MET A 33 -1.51 7.74 -2.56
N LYS A 34 -2.28 6.89 -3.25
CA LYS A 34 -3.63 6.51 -2.82
C LYS A 34 -3.62 5.86 -1.44
N VAL A 35 -2.60 5.06 -1.12
CA VAL A 35 -2.43 4.44 0.20
C VAL A 35 -2.11 5.47 1.27
N VAL A 36 -1.21 6.43 0.97
CA VAL A 36 -0.91 7.54 1.88
C VAL A 36 -2.16 8.34 2.25
N GLN A 37 -3.09 8.52 1.31
CA GLN A 37 -4.31 9.30 1.52
C GLN A 37 -5.41 8.50 2.23
N ASN A 38 -5.58 7.23 1.89
CA ASN A 38 -6.81 6.49 2.21
C ASN A 38 -6.64 5.29 3.16
N ASP A 39 -5.43 4.80 3.43
CA ASP A 39 -5.29 3.63 4.31
C ASP A 39 -5.71 3.99 5.74
N SER A 40 -6.54 3.15 6.37
CA SER A 40 -7.02 3.39 7.73
C SER A 40 -5.91 3.30 8.78
N ASP A 41 -4.88 2.50 8.54
CA ASP A 41 -3.79 2.26 9.47
C ASP A 41 -2.67 3.30 9.29
N ARG A 42 -2.34 4.01 10.37
CA ARG A 42 -1.34 5.08 10.38
C ARG A 42 0.06 4.58 10.00
N ASP A 43 0.44 3.37 10.39
CA ASP A 43 1.74 2.80 10.06
C ASP A 43 1.82 2.42 8.59
N VAL A 44 0.72 1.93 8.02
CA VAL A 44 0.62 1.63 6.59
C VAL A 44 0.79 2.92 5.78
N ARG A 45 0.12 4.02 6.17
CA ARG A 45 0.32 5.34 5.54
C ARG A 45 1.78 5.81 5.63
N GLN A 46 2.42 5.65 6.79
CA GLN A 46 3.84 6.02 6.97
C GLN A 46 4.79 5.18 6.12
N ALA A 47 4.53 3.86 6.01
CA ALA A 47 5.31 2.98 5.15
C ALA A 47 5.24 3.42 3.68
N ALA A 48 4.03 3.77 3.20
CA ALA A 48 3.83 4.25 1.83
C ALA A 48 4.55 5.58 1.57
N ARG A 49 4.54 6.52 2.52
CA ARG A 49 5.32 7.77 2.42
C ARG A 49 6.82 7.50 2.31
N LYS A 50 7.36 6.62 3.16
CA LYS A 50 8.78 6.23 3.12
C LYS A 50 9.15 5.56 1.80
N ARG A 51 8.28 4.70 1.25
CA ARG A 51 8.52 4.08 -0.05
C ARG A 51 8.53 5.11 -1.18
N LEU A 52 7.56 6.02 -1.21
CA LEU A 52 7.50 7.12 -2.19
C LEU A 52 8.76 7.99 -2.16
N GLN A 53 9.24 8.35 -0.97
CA GLN A 53 10.48 9.11 -0.81
C GLN A 53 11.67 8.37 -1.43
N ARG A 54 11.80 7.05 -1.18
CA ARG A 54 12.87 6.24 -1.79
C ARG A 54 12.76 6.19 -3.31
N LEU A 55 11.56 6.04 -3.86
CA LEU A 55 11.35 5.97 -5.32
C LEU A 55 11.52 7.33 -6.03
N ASN A 56 11.51 8.44 -5.31
CA ASN A 56 11.73 9.79 -5.85
C ASN A 56 13.17 10.29 -5.63
N ALA A 57 13.96 9.59 -4.80
CA ALA A 57 15.36 9.92 -4.54
C ALA A 57 16.33 9.29 -5.56
N TYR A 58 15.81 8.47 -6.47
CA TYR A 58 16.47 7.94 -7.68
C TYR A 58 15.78 8.50 -8.91
#